data_AF-A2GRI3-F1
#
_entry.id   AF-A2GRI3-F1
#
_cell.length_a   1.000
_cell.length_b   1.000
_cell.length_c   1.000
_cell.angle_alpha   90.00
_cell.angle_beta   90.00
_cell.angle_gamma   90.00
#
_symmetry.space_group_name_H-M   'P 1'
#
loop_
_entity.id
_entity.type
_entity.pdbx_description
1 polymer ?
#
loop_
_entity_poly.entity_id
_entity_poly.type
_entity_poly.pdbx_seq_one_letter_code
_entity_poly.pdbx_strand_id
1 'polypeptide(L)'
;MSKIKVIAKETGIRFHVIKYNEKYSNHSYTYEPDEEPKMTVELLLMYDHYMLNEKLPISSMFIKNYEDVCKLCKDWTLEKKMLVNRRYETRYAINSKLVTPLAKVIELLFANNYFEPIRTGELCTYFTTMYNENLEEMIDLTYNERYCARMKKDWSSETKKDMKFPREHVFFADFEASTDGNIHKAYNICFMEDDDDGYTSIWGSDCASKFLEALPDKSLVYFHNLSYDVTFLMSQLEEITGTPIIKGSQTMQIQGKYKGKLLCFKDSYA
;
A
#
# COMPACT_ATOMS: atom_id res chain seq x y z
N MET A 1 -5.23 -31.15 2.57
CA MET A 1 -5.74 -31.16 1.17
C MET A 1 -5.79 -29.71 0.71
N SER A 2 -5.33 -29.34 -0.49
CA SER A 2 -5.38 -27.94 -0.96
C SER A 2 -6.84 -27.46 -1.03
N LYS A 3 -7.16 -26.28 -0.46
CA LYS A 3 -8.53 -25.72 -0.48
C LYS A 3 -9.07 -25.58 -1.91
N ILE A 4 -8.22 -25.23 -2.88
CA ILE A 4 -8.59 -25.16 -4.31
C ILE A 4 -9.03 -26.52 -4.86
N LYS A 5 -8.43 -27.62 -4.40
CA LYS A 5 -8.85 -28.97 -4.83
C LYS A 5 -10.27 -29.29 -4.37
N VAL A 6 -10.64 -28.84 -3.17
CA VAL A 6 -12.00 -29.00 -2.63
C VAL A 6 -12.98 -28.17 -3.46
N ILE A 7 -12.65 -26.89 -3.70
CA ILE A 7 -13.47 -25.99 -4.52
C ILE A 7 -13.64 -26.54 -5.94
N ALA A 8 -12.59 -27.07 -6.57
CA ALA A 8 -12.66 -27.68 -7.90
C ALA A 8 -13.71 -28.79 -7.95
N LYS A 9 -13.68 -29.69 -6.97
CA LYS A 9 -14.62 -30.81 -6.84
C LYS A 9 -16.05 -30.33 -6.61
N GLU A 10 -16.26 -29.41 -5.67
CA GLU A 10 -17.61 -28.92 -5.30
C GLU A 10 -18.26 -28.10 -6.41
N THR A 11 -17.47 -27.30 -7.14
CA THR A 11 -18.00 -26.39 -8.18
C THR A 11 -18.08 -27.03 -9.56
N GLY A 12 -17.32 -28.10 -9.81
CA GLY A 12 -17.14 -28.68 -11.14
C GLY A 12 -16.26 -27.80 -12.04
N ILE A 13 -15.42 -26.94 -11.46
CA ILE A 13 -14.54 -26.01 -12.19
C ILE A 13 -13.11 -26.56 -12.17
N ARG A 14 -12.44 -26.53 -13.34
CA ARG A 14 -11.00 -26.79 -13.43
C ARG A 14 -10.23 -25.52 -13.10
N PHE A 15 -9.24 -25.63 -12.23
CA PHE A 15 -8.31 -24.53 -11.94
C PHE A 15 -6.91 -24.86 -12.47
N HIS A 16 -6.40 -24.03 -13.37
CA HIS A 16 -5.01 -24.07 -13.80
C HIS A 16 -4.23 -22.95 -13.11
N VAL A 17 -3.34 -23.31 -12.20
CA VAL A 17 -2.59 -22.36 -11.36
C VAL A 17 -1.16 -22.26 -11.86
N ILE A 18 -0.75 -21.07 -12.28
CA ILE A 18 0.63 -20.73 -12.61
C ILE A 18 1.27 -20.15 -11.35
N LYS A 19 2.28 -20.83 -10.80
CA LYS A 19 3.05 -20.31 -9.66
C LYS A 19 4.19 -19.44 -10.16
N TYR A 20 4.11 -18.16 -9.85
CA TYR A 20 5.19 -17.21 -10.11
C TYR A 20 6.31 -17.41 -9.09
N ASN A 21 7.54 -17.51 -9.58
CA ASN A 21 8.73 -17.55 -8.75
C ASN A 21 9.86 -16.79 -9.45
N GLU A 22 10.39 -15.75 -8.81
CA GLU A 22 11.48 -14.94 -9.37
C GLU A 22 12.77 -15.74 -9.62
N LYS A 23 12.98 -16.86 -8.89
CA LYS A 23 14.23 -17.62 -8.88
C LYS A 23 14.21 -18.94 -9.65
N TYR A 24 13.03 -19.46 -10.02
CA TYR A 24 12.88 -20.78 -10.64
C TYR A 24 11.91 -20.75 -11.82
N SER A 25 11.97 -21.78 -12.67
CA SER A 25 10.98 -21.98 -13.73
C SER A 25 9.56 -21.97 -13.17
N ASN A 26 8.64 -21.31 -13.87
CA ASN A 26 7.22 -21.28 -13.51
C ASN A 26 6.71 -22.73 -13.40
N HIS A 27 6.23 -23.11 -12.21
CA HIS A 27 5.56 -24.38 -12.00
C HIS A 27 4.07 -24.17 -12.18
N SER A 28 3.41 -25.03 -12.94
CA SER A 28 1.95 -25.04 -13.02
C SER A 28 1.37 -26.24 -12.30
N TYR A 29 0.18 -26.04 -11.73
CA TYR A 29 -0.62 -27.07 -11.09
C TYR A 29 -2.02 -27.04 -11.69
N THR A 30 -2.55 -28.19 -12.05
CA THR A 30 -3.95 -28.31 -12.47
C THR A 30 -4.74 -29.03 -11.39
N TYR A 31 -5.86 -28.44 -10.99
CA TYR A 31 -6.84 -29.04 -10.10
C TYR A 31 -8.08 -29.38 -10.92
N GLU A 32 -8.30 -30.68 -11.08
CA GLU A 32 -9.44 -31.22 -11.82
C GLU A 32 -10.64 -31.47 -10.88
N PRO A 33 -11.88 -31.21 -11.35
CA PRO A 33 -13.09 -31.74 -10.73
C PRO A 33 -13.20 -33.27 -10.90
N ASP A 34 -14.14 -33.89 -10.19
CA ASP A 34 -14.40 -35.34 -10.32
C ASP A 34 -15.18 -35.69 -11.60
N GLU A 35 -15.93 -34.75 -12.16
CA GLU A 35 -16.68 -34.87 -13.43
C GLU A 35 -16.07 -33.99 -14.54
N GLU A 36 -16.66 -33.99 -15.73
CA GLU A 36 -16.22 -33.12 -16.83
C GLU A 36 -16.34 -31.64 -16.45
N PRO A 37 -15.27 -30.83 -16.60
CA PRO A 37 -15.25 -29.46 -16.08
C PRO A 37 -16.19 -28.53 -16.85
N LYS A 38 -17.03 -27.80 -16.10
CA LYS A 38 -17.96 -26.80 -16.66
C LYS A 38 -17.25 -25.60 -17.26
N MET A 39 -16.10 -25.23 -16.68
CA MET A 39 -15.22 -24.18 -17.17
C MET A 39 -13.80 -24.39 -16.66
N THR A 40 -12.84 -23.68 -17.26
CA THR A 40 -11.46 -23.59 -16.77
C THR A 40 -11.15 -22.17 -16.36
N VAL A 41 -10.65 -22.00 -15.14
CA VAL A 41 -10.16 -20.72 -14.61
C VAL A 41 -8.65 -20.79 -14.49
N GLU A 42 -7.96 -19.81 -15.09
CA GLU A 42 -6.52 -19.64 -14.92
C GLU A 42 -6.24 -18.72 -13.73
N LEU A 43 -5.42 -19.20 -12.80
CA LEU A 43 -4.98 -18.46 -11.64
C LEU A 43 -3.48 -18.23 -11.69
N LEU A 44 -3.06 -17.10 -11.14
CA LEU A 44 -1.68 -16.79 -10.83
C LEU A 44 -1.50 -16.89 -9.31
N LEU A 45 -0.50 -17.66 -8.86
CA LEU A 45 -0.10 -17.74 -7.46
C LEU A 45 1.23 -17.01 -7.28
N MET A 46 1.22 -15.88 -6.57
CA MET A 46 2.38 -15.04 -6.31
C MET A 46 2.45 -14.72 -4.82
N TYR A 47 3.58 -15.03 -4.16
CA TYR A 47 3.77 -14.81 -2.71
C TYR A 47 2.61 -15.33 -1.85
N ASP A 48 2.12 -16.53 -2.14
CA ASP A 48 0.97 -17.17 -1.47
C ASP A 48 -0.40 -16.47 -1.70
N HIS A 49 -0.47 -15.46 -2.56
CA HIS A 49 -1.70 -14.82 -3.00
C HIS A 49 -2.16 -15.34 -4.36
N TYR A 50 -3.45 -15.70 -4.45
CA TYR A 50 -4.09 -16.09 -5.70
C TYR A 50 -4.71 -14.87 -6.40
N MET A 51 -4.49 -14.77 -7.71
CA MET A 51 -5.08 -13.77 -8.59
C MET A 51 -5.67 -14.45 -9.82
N LEU A 52 -6.68 -13.86 -10.44
CA LEU A 52 -7.15 -14.28 -11.76
C LEU A 52 -6.07 -13.94 -12.81
N ASN A 53 -5.67 -14.90 -13.63
CA ASN A 53 -4.72 -14.67 -14.72
C ASN A 53 -5.45 -14.10 -15.95
N GLU A 54 -6.05 -12.92 -15.79
CA GLU A 54 -6.86 -12.30 -16.83
C GLU A 54 -6.00 -11.81 -17.99
N LYS A 55 -6.62 -11.73 -19.17
CA LYS A 55 -5.98 -11.21 -20.38
C LYS A 55 -6.17 -9.70 -20.45
N LEU A 56 -5.09 -8.96 -20.26
CA LEU A 56 -5.11 -7.50 -20.25
C LEU A 56 -4.86 -6.94 -21.67
N PRO A 57 -5.51 -5.83 -22.06
CA PRO A 57 -5.30 -5.15 -23.36
C PRO A 57 -4.01 -4.33 -23.36
N ILE A 58 -2.91 -4.98 -23.04
CA ILE A 58 -1.55 -4.42 -23.03
C ILE A 58 -0.64 -5.35 -23.82
N SER A 59 0.27 -4.78 -24.59
CA SER A 59 1.25 -5.52 -25.36
C SER A 59 2.56 -5.67 -24.60
N SER A 60 3.22 -6.82 -24.78
CA SER A 60 4.57 -7.03 -24.24
C SER A 60 5.60 -6.05 -24.83
N MET A 61 5.39 -5.61 -26.07
CA MET A 61 6.25 -4.65 -26.75
C MET A 61 6.13 -3.25 -26.14
N PHE A 62 4.92 -2.82 -25.78
CA PHE A 62 4.73 -1.57 -25.04
C PHE A 62 5.48 -1.58 -23.71
N ILE A 63 5.36 -2.66 -22.91
CA ILE A 63 6.03 -2.74 -21.61
C ILE A 63 7.55 -2.61 -21.79
N LYS A 64 8.16 -3.40 -22.69
CA LYS A 64 9.61 -3.39 -22.90
C LYS A 64 10.18 -2.07 -23.44
N ASN A 65 9.35 -1.24 -24.08
CA ASN A 65 9.78 -0.01 -24.74
C ASN A 65 8.97 1.20 -24.26
N TYR A 66 8.50 1.15 -23.01
CA TYR A 66 7.59 2.14 -22.43
C TYR A 66 8.07 3.57 -22.64
N GLU A 67 9.33 3.85 -22.31
CA GLU A 67 9.90 5.19 -22.44
C GLU A 67 9.92 5.69 -23.89
N ASP A 68 10.39 4.85 -24.82
CA ASP A 68 10.48 5.19 -26.25
C ASP A 68 9.10 5.45 -26.84
N VAL A 69 8.12 4.61 -26.51
CA VAL A 69 6.73 4.77 -26.96
C VAL A 69 6.12 6.04 -26.39
N CYS A 70 6.33 6.33 -25.10
CA CYS A 70 5.83 7.55 -24.46
C CYS A 70 6.47 8.82 -25.03
N LYS A 71 7.75 8.78 -25.40
CA LYS A 71 8.46 9.89 -26.05
C LYS A 71 7.97 10.12 -27.49
N LEU A 72 7.91 9.06 -28.31
CA LEU A 72 7.58 9.15 -29.74
C LEU A 72 6.09 9.34 -30.01
N CYS A 73 5.21 8.74 -29.19
CA CYS A 73 3.76 8.83 -29.33
C CYS A 73 3.16 9.76 -28.27
N LYS A 74 3.80 10.91 -27.99
CA LYS A 74 3.41 11.80 -26.88
C LYS A 74 1.91 12.17 -26.89
N ASP A 75 1.37 12.44 -28.09
CA ASP A 75 -0.02 12.86 -28.31
C ASP A 75 -1.07 11.74 -28.16
N TRP A 76 -0.64 10.49 -27.97
CA TRP A 76 -1.56 9.36 -27.78
C TRP A 76 -1.95 9.21 -26.31
N THR A 77 -3.18 8.77 -26.07
CA THR A 77 -3.61 8.35 -24.73
C THR A 77 -2.83 7.11 -24.27
N LEU A 78 -2.78 6.89 -22.96
CA LEU A 78 -2.05 5.75 -22.39
C LEU A 78 -2.62 4.41 -22.88
N GLU A 79 -3.95 4.30 -22.94
CA GLU A 79 -4.64 3.10 -23.43
C GLU A 79 -4.26 2.79 -24.87
N LYS A 80 -4.13 3.82 -25.71
CA LYS A 80 -3.69 3.65 -27.10
C LYS A 80 -2.22 3.25 -27.18
N LYS A 81 -1.36 3.78 -26.31
CA LYS A 81 0.07 3.41 -26.21
C LYS A 81 0.24 1.95 -25.78
N MET A 82 -0.59 1.46 -24.84
CA MET A 82 -0.56 0.07 -24.36
C MET A 82 -0.73 -0.97 -25.47
N LEU A 83 -1.45 -0.61 -26.55
CA LEU A 83 -1.72 -1.47 -27.70
C LEU A 83 -0.59 -1.54 -28.74
N VAL A 84 0.54 -0.84 -28.52
CA VAL A 84 1.68 -0.79 -29.46
C VAL A 84 2.38 -2.15 -29.55
N ASN A 85 2.14 -2.89 -30.62
CA ASN A 85 2.65 -4.25 -30.76
C ASN A 85 3.89 -4.38 -31.64
N ARG A 86 4.23 -3.36 -32.45
CA ARG A 86 5.36 -3.41 -33.37
C ARG A 86 5.96 -2.04 -33.60
N ARG A 87 7.29 -2.00 -33.69
CA ARG A 87 8.08 -0.83 -34.09
C ARG A 87 8.46 -0.93 -35.56
N TYR A 88 8.31 0.18 -36.28
CA TYR A 88 8.88 0.44 -37.60
C TYR A 88 9.88 1.59 -37.49
N GLU A 89 10.69 1.85 -38.53
CA GLU A 89 11.71 2.91 -38.51
C GLU A 89 11.16 4.28 -38.12
N THR A 90 9.96 4.63 -38.58
CA THR A 90 9.36 5.96 -38.42
C THR A 90 8.04 5.97 -37.64
N ARG A 91 7.52 4.81 -37.25
CA ARG A 91 6.20 4.72 -36.58
C ARG A 91 6.04 3.46 -35.74
N TYR A 92 5.06 3.48 -34.83
CA TYR A 92 4.57 2.30 -34.15
C TYR A 92 3.24 1.83 -34.74
N ALA A 93 3.03 0.51 -34.78
CA ALA A 93 1.72 -0.07 -35.08
C ALA A 93 1.03 -0.51 -33.79
N ILE A 94 -0.30 -0.38 -33.81
CA ILE A 94 -1.18 -0.83 -32.73
C ILE A 94 -1.96 -2.06 -33.17
N ASN A 95 -2.30 -2.91 -32.21
CA ASN A 95 -3.22 -4.01 -32.41
C ASN A 95 -4.23 -4.07 -31.27
N SER A 96 -5.47 -3.65 -31.53
CA SER A 96 -6.55 -3.60 -30.54
C SER A 96 -7.05 -4.98 -30.08
N LYS A 97 -6.72 -6.04 -30.83
CA LYS A 97 -7.09 -7.42 -30.46
C LYS A 97 -6.01 -8.11 -29.63
N LEU A 98 -4.83 -7.49 -29.49
CA LEU A 98 -3.73 -8.09 -28.76
C LEU A 98 -3.97 -7.94 -27.26
N VAL A 99 -3.86 -9.07 -26.57
CA VAL A 99 -3.95 -9.15 -25.12
C VAL A 99 -2.76 -9.94 -24.57
N THR A 100 -2.32 -9.60 -23.36
CA THR A 100 -1.24 -10.28 -22.66
C THR A 100 -1.78 -10.80 -21.32
N PRO A 101 -1.55 -12.09 -20.97
CA PRO A 101 -1.94 -12.61 -19.65
C PRO A 101 -1.27 -11.83 -18.52
N LEU A 102 -1.98 -11.59 -17.42
CA LEU A 102 -1.49 -10.87 -16.25
C LEU A 102 -0.15 -11.40 -15.75
N ALA A 103 0.03 -12.73 -15.70
CA ALA A 103 1.30 -13.35 -15.31
C ALA A 103 2.49 -12.84 -16.15
N LYS A 104 2.29 -12.68 -17.47
CA LYS A 104 3.33 -12.18 -18.36
C LYS A 104 3.54 -10.67 -18.23
N VAL A 105 2.48 -9.92 -17.92
CA VAL A 105 2.58 -8.49 -17.63
C VAL A 105 3.44 -8.26 -16.39
N ILE A 106 3.13 -8.94 -15.28
CA ILE A 106 3.89 -8.85 -14.03
C ILE A 106 5.35 -9.22 -14.24
N GLU A 107 5.62 -10.34 -14.93
CA GLU A 107 6.98 -10.75 -15.29
C GLU A 107 7.76 -9.64 -16.02
N LEU A 108 7.13 -8.99 -17.01
CA LEU A 108 7.77 -7.91 -17.76
C LEU A 108 7.95 -6.63 -16.93
N LEU A 109 7.02 -6.30 -16.05
CA LEU A 109 7.15 -5.14 -15.16
C LEU A 109 8.33 -5.32 -14.18
N PHE A 110 8.49 -6.51 -13.59
CA PHE A 110 9.65 -6.84 -12.78
C PHE A 110 10.95 -6.81 -13.60
N ALA A 111 10.97 -7.43 -14.78
CA ALA A 111 12.16 -7.49 -15.62
C ALA A 111 12.65 -6.10 -16.11
N ASN A 112 11.76 -5.11 -16.17
CA ASN A 112 12.08 -3.73 -16.57
C ASN A 112 12.14 -2.75 -15.38
N ASN A 113 12.10 -3.23 -14.13
CA ASN A 113 12.15 -2.41 -12.92
C ASN A 113 11.08 -1.29 -12.85
N TYR A 114 9.83 -1.60 -13.24
CA TYR A 114 8.73 -0.62 -13.21
C TYR A 114 7.92 -0.62 -11.91
N PHE A 115 8.32 -1.40 -10.92
CA PHE A 115 7.74 -1.34 -9.59
C PHE A 115 8.54 -0.40 -8.69
N GLU A 116 7.85 0.47 -7.98
CA GLU A 116 8.44 1.26 -6.89
C GLU A 116 8.21 0.53 -5.56
N PRO A 117 9.18 0.55 -4.62
CA PRO A 117 8.98 0.01 -3.29
C PRO A 117 7.83 0.73 -2.58
N ILE A 118 6.95 -0.04 -1.93
CA ILE A 118 5.91 0.51 -1.07
C ILE A 118 6.58 1.29 0.06
N ARG A 119 6.23 2.56 0.24
CA ARG A 119 6.76 3.40 1.32
C ARG A 119 6.11 3.03 2.64
N THR A 120 6.81 3.26 3.75
CA THR A 120 6.29 2.94 5.10
C THR A 120 4.95 3.62 5.40
N GLY A 121 4.77 4.87 4.95
CA GLY A 121 3.49 5.58 5.07
C GLY A 121 2.34 4.93 4.31
N GLU A 122 2.59 4.46 3.08
CA GLU A 122 1.61 3.73 2.27
C GLU A 122 1.29 2.38 2.89
N LEU A 123 2.33 1.70 3.38
CA LEU A 123 2.24 0.42 4.07
C LEU A 123 1.38 0.53 5.34
N CYS A 124 1.49 1.63 6.12
CA CYS A 124 0.62 1.90 7.26
C CYS A 124 -0.85 2.10 6.84
N THR A 125 -1.13 2.76 5.72
CA THR A 125 -2.49 2.87 5.15
C THR A 125 -3.03 1.52 4.68
N TYR A 126 -2.18 0.69 4.08
CA TYR A 126 -2.54 -0.68 3.72
C TYR A 126 -2.71 -1.56 4.96
N PHE A 127 -1.93 -1.37 6.02
CA PHE A 127 -2.07 -2.14 7.24
C PHE A 127 -3.29 -1.74 8.06
N THR A 128 -3.66 -0.47 8.16
CA THR A 128 -4.91 -0.08 8.84
C THR A 128 -6.15 -0.68 8.16
N THR A 129 -6.07 -0.98 6.85
CA THR A 129 -7.09 -1.76 6.13
C THR A 129 -6.89 -3.28 6.24
N MET A 130 -5.65 -3.80 6.21
CA MET A 130 -5.33 -5.24 6.30
C MET A 130 -5.44 -5.83 7.71
N TYR A 131 -5.34 -5.04 8.79
CA TYR A 131 -5.64 -5.53 10.15
C TYR A 131 -7.12 -5.94 10.32
N ASN A 132 -7.99 -5.58 9.37
CA ASN A 132 -9.37 -6.09 9.29
C ASN A 132 -9.49 -7.41 8.53
N GLU A 133 -8.46 -7.86 7.81
CA GLU A 133 -8.51 -9.10 7.04
C GLU A 133 -7.79 -10.23 7.78
N ASN A 134 -8.57 -10.92 8.62
CA ASN A 134 -8.42 -12.33 8.97
C ASN A 134 -7.03 -12.77 9.48
N LEU A 135 -6.77 -12.50 10.76
CA LEU A 135 -5.88 -13.37 11.53
C LEU A 135 -6.44 -14.81 11.47
N GLU A 136 -5.57 -15.80 11.20
CA GLU A 136 -5.98 -17.21 11.26
C GLU A 136 -6.60 -17.54 12.62
N GLU A 137 -7.61 -18.41 12.60
CA GLU A 137 -8.24 -18.91 13.82
C GLU A 137 -7.17 -19.57 14.70
N MET A 138 -7.08 -19.20 15.98
CA MET A 138 -6.07 -19.73 16.90
C MET A 138 -6.35 -21.21 17.19
N ILE A 139 -5.70 -22.09 16.43
CA ILE A 139 -5.94 -23.54 16.45
C ILE A 139 -5.41 -24.19 17.74
N ASP A 140 -4.33 -23.65 18.31
CA ASP A 140 -3.82 -24.01 19.64
C ASP A 140 -3.10 -22.85 20.34
N LEU A 141 -2.79 -23.01 21.63
CA LEU A 141 -2.13 -22.02 22.48
C LEU A 141 -0.58 -22.08 22.41
N THR A 142 -0.01 -22.84 21.47
CA THR A 142 1.45 -22.96 21.36
C THR A 142 2.06 -21.69 20.81
N TYR A 143 3.15 -21.27 21.43
CA TYR A 143 3.83 -20.03 21.10
C TYR A 143 4.53 -20.15 19.74
N ASN A 144 4.02 -19.43 18.74
CA ASN A 144 4.60 -19.36 17.40
C ASN A 144 5.60 -18.21 17.31
N GLU A 145 6.90 -18.49 17.32
CA GLU A 145 7.97 -17.46 17.31
C GLU A 145 7.91 -16.48 16.13
N ARG A 146 7.24 -16.84 15.04
CA ARG A 146 7.08 -15.99 13.85
C ARG A 146 6.00 -14.93 14.01
N TYR A 147 4.93 -15.22 14.76
CA TYR A 147 3.73 -14.37 14.87
C TYR A 147 3.43 -13.91 16.31
N CYS A 148 3.89 -14.63 17.33
CA CYS A 148 3.70 -14.27 18.72
C CYS A 148 4.69 -13.18 19.13
N ALA A 149 4.19 -12.23 19.92
CA ALA A 149 4.98 -11.12 20.45
C ALA A 149 6.19 -11.65 21.21
N ARG A 150 7.39 -11.21 20.81
CA ARG A 150 8.63 -11.51 21.51
C ARG A 150 8.56 -10.96 22.94
N MET A 151 9.02 -11.73 23.92
CA MET A 151 9.27 -11.20 25.26
C MET A 151 10.17 -9.97 25.14
N LYS A 152 9.65 -8.83 25.56
CA LYS A 152 10.41 -7.59 25.65
C LYS A 152 11.56 -7.88 26.62
N LYS A 153 12.82 -7.64 26.19
CA LYS A 153 14.00 -7.80 27.06
C LYS A 153 13.73 -7.14 28.41
N ASP A 154 14.20 -7.77 29.48
CA ASP A 154 14.02 -7.24 30.83
C ASP A 154 14.47 -5.78 30.90
N TRP A 155 13.54 -4.96 31.35
CA TRP A 155 13.60 -3.52 31.37
C TRP A 155 14.66 -3.04 32.37
N SER A 156 15.69 -2.32 31.91
CA SER A 156 16.58 -1.58 32.81
C SER A 156 16.06 -0.15 33.04
N SER A 157 16.26 0.38 34.24
CA SER A 157 15.90 1.77 34.59
C SER A 157 16.64 2.82 33.75
N GLU A 158 17.77 2.45 33.13
CA GLU A 158 18.54 3.29 32.21
C GLU A 158 17.82 3.51 30.88
N THR A 159 17.07 2.51 30.38
CA THR A 159 16.33 2.62 29.12
C THR A 159 15.14 3.60 29.19
N LYS A 160 14.69 3.98 30.40
CA LYS A 160 13.60 4.95 30.59
C LYS A 160 13.98 6.39 30.19
N LYS A 161 15.27 6.74 30.20
CA LYS A 161 15.71 8.12 29.88
C LYS A 161 15.72 8.40 28.37
N ASP A 162 15.89 7.38 27.54
CA ASP A 162 16.13 7.54 26.09
C ASP A 162 14.88 7.32 25.20
N MET A 163 13.73 6.93 25.78
CA MET A 163 12.53 6.55 24.99
C MET A 163 11.36 7.55 25.05
N LYS A 164 11.54 8.72 25.66
CA LYS A 164 10.53 9.78 25.55
C LYS A 164 10.83 10.60 24.31
N PHE A 165 9.85 10.69 23.41
CA PHE A 165 9.91 11.66 22.31
C PHE A 165 10.29 13.02 22.90
N PRO A 166 11.43 13.62 22.49
CA PRO A 166 11.80 14.94 22.95
C PRO A 166 10.76 15.89 22.36
N ARG A 167 9.85 16.42 23.20
CA ARG A 167 8.81 17.36 22.79
C ARG A 167 9.30 18.77 23.08
N GLU A 168 9.47 19.57 22.04
CA GLU A 168 9.83 20.99 22.16
C GLU A 168 8.64 21.90 21.86
N HIS A 169 7.72 21.45 21.00
CA HIS A 169 6.52 22.18 20.60
C HIS A 169 5.28 21.29 20.74
N VAL A 170 4.15 21.88 21.12
CA VAL A 170 2.87 21.18 21.25
C VAL A 170 1.81 21.90 20.43
N PHE A 171 1.19 21.17 19.51
CA PHE A 171 0.13 21.69 18.66
C PHE A 171 -1.16 20.90 18.83
N PHE A 172 -2.28 21.58 18.63
CA PHE A 172 -3.59 20.98 18.40
C PHE A 172 -3.99 21.27 16.97
N ALA A 173 -4.42 20.27 16.23
CA ALA A 173 -4.73 20.39 14.82
C ALA A 173 -5.97 19.57 14.45
N ASP A 174 -6.66 20.00 13.38
CA ASP A 174 -7.79 19.29 12.80
C ASP A 174 -7.88 19.55 11.29
N PHE A 175 -8.23 18.52 10.51
CA PHE A 175 -8.40 18.65 9.06
C PHE A 175 -9.87 18.78 8.67
N GLU A 176 -10.11 19.68 7.73
CA GLU A 176 -11.37 19.74 6.99
C GLU A 176 -11.21 19.07 5.63
N ALA A 177 -12.13 18.18 5.28
CA ALA A 177 -12.07 17.38 4.06
C ALA A 177 -13.41 17.33 3.33
N SER A 178 -13.37 17.36 1.99
CA SER A 178 -14.56 17.15 1.17
C SER A 178 -14.93 15.66 1.14
N THR A 179 -16.23 15.40 1.24
CA THR A 179 -16.85 14.07 1.16
C THR A 179 -17.56 13.84 -0.18
N ASP A 180 -17.34 14.70 -1.18
CA ASP A 180 -18.08 14.68 -2.46
C ASP A 180 -17.70 13.50 -3.37
N GLY A 181 -16.81 12.62 -2.95
CA GLY A 181 -16.40 11.42 -3.67
C GLY A 181 -16.03 10.26 -2.77
N ASN A 182 -15.63 9.14 -3.36
CA ASN A 182 -15.31 7.90 -2.64
C ASN A 182 -14.07 8.00 -1.73
N ILE A 183 -13.23 9.01 -1.93
CA ILE A 183 -12.03 9.27 -1.14
C ILE A 183 -12.13 10.68 -0.61
N HIS A 184 -12.03 10.83 0.70
CA HIS A 184 -12.05 12.14 1.35
C HIS A 184 -10.78 12.91 0.97
N LYS A 185 -10.94 14.20 0.66
CA LYS A 185 -9.82 15.07 0.26
C LYS A 185 -9.72 16.25 1.21
N ALA A 186 -8.65 16.31 1.98
CA ALA A 186 -8.34 17.46 2.82
C ALA A 186 -8.20 18.72 1.95
N TYR A 187 -8.91 19.78 2.32
CA TYR A 187 -8.81 21.10 1.68
C TYR A 187 -8.38 22.18 2.66
N ASN A 188 -8.42 21.92 3.97
CA ASN A 188 -7.97 22.84 4.98
C ASN A 188 -7.43 22.09 6.21
N ILE A 189 -6.47 22.71 6.89
CA ILE A 189 -6.04 22.33 8.23
C ILE A 189 -5.98 23.57 9.10
N CYS A 190 -6.60 23.47 10.27
CA CYS A 190 -6.49 24.45 11.35
C CYS A 190 -5.59 23.88 12.43
N PHE A 191 -4.67 24.70 12.95
CA PHE A 191 -3.81 24.30 14.05
C PHE A 191 -3.41 25.49 14.91
N MET A 192 -3.14 25.21 16.18
CA MET A 192 -2.66 26.19 17.16
C MET A 192 -1.55 25.56 18.02
N GLU A 193 -0.60 26.37 18.45
CA GLU A 193 0.40 25.97 19.43
C GLU A 193 -0.19 26.16 20.85
N ASP A 194 0.12 25.29 21.80
CA ASP A 194 -0.46 25.29 23.16
C ASP A 194 -0.24 26.63 23.90
N ASP A 195 0.85 27.32 23.60
CA ASP A 195 1.24 28.59 24.21
C ASP A 195 0.78 29.85 23.42
N ASP A 196 0.03 29.67 22.32
CA ASP A 196 -0.45 30.77 21.47
C ASP A 196 -1.99 30.90 21.51
N ASP A 197 -2.48 32.12 21.68
CA ASP A 197 -3.92 32.44 21.61
C ASP A 197 -4.43 32.49 20.16
N GLY A 198 -3.52 32.45 19.18
CA GLY A 198 -3.83 32.44 17.75
C GLY A 198 -4.00 31.03 17.16
N TYR A 199 -4.83 30.92 16.12
CA TYR A 199 -4.86 29.74 15.26
C TYR A 199 -4.34 30.09 13.86
N THR A 200 -3.67 29.13 13.22
CA THR A 200 -3.29 29.18 11.83
C THR A 200 -4.20 28.26 11.02
N SER A 201 -4.63 28.72 9.85
CA SER A 201 -5.46 27.93 8.94
C SER A 201 -4.83 27.93 7.55
N ILE A 202 -4.54 26.74 7.02
CA ILE A 202 -3.92 26.56 5.70
C ILE A 202 -4.93 25.92 4.75
N TRP A 203 -5.34 26.68 3.74
CA TRP A 203 -6.25 26.23 2.69
C TRP A 203 -5.51 25.71 1.46
N GLY A 204 -6.11 24.74 0.77
CA GLY A 204 -5.62 24.18 -0.49
C GLY A 204 -5.48 22.66 -0.45
N SER A 205 -5.37 22.05 -1.63
CA SER A 205 -5.14 20.59 -1.75
C SER A 205 -3.77 20.15 -1.25
N ASP A 206 -2.85 21.09 -1.02
CA ASP A 206 -1.50 20.89 -0.48
C ASP A 206 -1.39 21.28 1.01
N CYS A 207 -2.53 21.44 1.70
CA CYS A 207 -2.60 21.82 3.11
C CYS A 207 -1.79 20.89 4.02
N ALA A 208 -1.86 19.58 3.82
CA ALA A 208 -1.13 18.59 4.60
C ALA A 208 0.40 18.75 4.50
N SER A 209 0.94 18.94 3.30
CA SER A 209 2.38 19.17 3.11
C SER A 209 2.84 20.50 3.70
N LYS A 210 2.05 21.57 3.52
CA LYS A 210 2.35 22.89 4.09
C LYS A 210 2.31 22.88 5.61
N PHE A 211 1.39 22.12 6.20
CA PHE A 211 1.33 21.92 7.65
C PHE A 211 2.61 21.25 8.17
N LEU A 212 3.05 20.14 7.57
CA LEU A 212 4.30 19.47 7.94
C LEU A 212 5.54 20.38 7.75
N GLU A 213 5.51 21.27 6.75
CA GLU A 213 6.55 22.29 6.56
C GLU A 213 6.54 23.37 7.65
N ALA A 214 5.35 23.76 8.12
CA ALA A 214 5.18 24.76 9.17
C ALA A 214 5.59 24.23 10.56
N LEU A 215 5.39 22.94 10.85
CA LEU A 215 5.76 22.34 12.14
C LEU A 215 7.27 22.41 12.38
N PRO A 216 7.74 22.92 13.52
CA PRO A 216 9.14 22.78 13.95
C PRO A 216 9.57 21.32 14.14
N ASP A 217 10.88 21.07 14.20
CA ASP A 217 11.40 19.78 14.64
C ASP A 217 10.87 19.46 16.05
N LYS A 218 10.72 18.17 16.39
CA LYS A 218 10.28 17.72 17.73
C LYS A 218 8.90 18.23 18.14
N SER A 219 8.03 18.48 17.17
CA SER A 219 6.64 18.84 17.40
C SER A 219 5.80 17.63 17.79
N LEU A 220 5.03 17.78 18.87
CA LEU A 220 3.97 16.88 19.28
C LEU A 220 2.63 17.49 18.87
N VAL A 221 1.89 16.81 18.00
CA VAL A 221 0.61 17.29 17.46
C VAL A 221 -0.51 16.39 17.94
N TYR A 222 -1.55 16.99 18.51
CA TYR A 222 -2.78 16.32 18.90
C TYR A 222 -3.86 16.52 17.86
N PHE A 223 -4.54 15.42 17.52
CA PHE A 223 -5.75 15.39 16.69
C PHE A 223 -6.92 14.85 17.51
N HIS A 224 -8.14 15.29 17.20
CA HIS A 224 -9.34 14.74 17.83
C HIS A 224 -9.64 13.31 17.40
N ASN A 225 -9.30 12.95 16.16
CA ASN A 225 -9.41 11.58 15.65
C ASN A 225 -8.17 11.26 14.82
N LEU A 226 -7.06 10.95 15.51
CA LEU A 226 -5.78 10.70 14.84
C LEU A 226 -5.91 9.63 13.76
N SER A 227 -6.72 8.60 13.99
CA SER A 227 -6.95 7.52 13.01
C SER A 227 -7.40 8.02 11.64
N TYR A 228 -8.18 9.09 11.62
CA TYR A 228 -8.68 9.71 10.40
C TYR A 228 -7.66 10.72 9.86
N ASP A 229 -7.26 11.70 10.67
CA ASP A 229 -6.41 12.82 10.25
C ASP A 229 -5.03 12.38 9.76
N VAL A 230 -4.46 11.35 10.40
CA VAL A 230 -3.13 10.85 10.07
C VAL A 230 -3.07 10.31 8.65
N THR A 231 -4.20 9.87 8.07
CA THR A 231 -4.26 9.36 6.69
C THR A 231 -3.87 10.42 5.65
N PHE A 232 -4.12 11.71 5.94
CA PHE A 232 -3.70 12.82 5.07
C PHE A 232 -2.20 13.12 5.17
N LEU A 233 -1.54 12.67 6.25
CA LEU A 233 -0.13 12.93 6.54
C LEU A 233 0.77 11.75 6.17
N MET A 234 0.30 10.51 6.28
CA MET A 234 1.14 9.30 6.17
C MET A 234 1.92 9.23 4.86
N SER A 235 1.30 9.57 3.72
CA SER A 235 1.99 9.51 2.42
C SER A 235 3.12 10.53 2.27
N GLN A 236 3.15 11.55 3.13
CA GLN A 236 4.15 12.63 3.09
C GLN A 236 5.36 12.35 3.99
N LEU A 237 5.25 11.45 4.97
CA LEU A 237 6.36 11.11 5.86
C LEU A 237 7.41 10.25 5.13
N GLU A 238 8.67 10.54 5.39
CA GLU A 238 9.82 9.81 4.84
C GLU A 238 9.98 8.44 5.52
N GLU A 239 9.74 8.41 6.83
CA GLU A 239 9.93 7.24 7.68
C GLU A 239 8.93 7.28 8.84
N ILE A 240 8.33 6.13 9.18
CA ILE A 240 7.64 5.95 10.46
C ILE A 240 8.66 5.43 11.46
N THR A 241 8.85 6.16 12.56
CA THR A 241 9.84 5.86 13.59
C THR A 241 9.16 5.31 14.83
N GLY A 242 9.83 4.40 15.53
CA GLY A 242 9.26 3.75 16.72
C GLY A 242 8.11 2.80 16.38
N THR A 243 7.36 2.38 17.39
CA THR A 243 6.20 1.50 17.22
C THR A 243 4.92 2.33 17.32
N PRO A 244 4.08 2.38 16.26
CA PRO A 244 2.74 2.96 16.35
C PRO A 244 1.97 2.36 17.53
N ILE A 245 1.24 3.19 18.26
CA ILE A 245 0.35 2.74 19.33
C ILE A 245 -1.05 2.69 18.75
N ILE A 246 -1.60 1.48 18.65
CA ILE A 246 -2.94 1.22 18.11
C ILE A 246 -3.73 0.45 19.17
N LYS A 247 -4.96 0.90 19.45
CA LYS A 247 -5.88 0.28 20.42
C LYS A 247 -7.19 -0.06 19.71
N GLY A 248 -7.39 -1.34 19.41
CA GLY A 248 -8.50 -1.77 18.56
C GLY A 248 -8.34 -1.17 17.16
N SER A 249 -9.38 -0.50 16.65
CA SER A 249 -9.34 0.22 15.37
C SER A 249 -8.81 1.65 15.47
N GLN A 250 -8.46 2.13 16.66
CA GLN A 250 -8.02 3.50 16.89
C GLN A 250 -6.49 3.61 16.93
N THR A 251 -5.94 4.48 16.09
CA THR A 251 -4.55 4.92 16.14
C THR A 251 -4.41 5.94 17.27
N MET A 252 -3.63 5.61 18.30
CA MET A 252 -3.40 6.47 19.47
C MET A 252 -2.15 7.34 19.33
N GLN A 253 -1.11 6.82 18.66
CA GLN A 253 0.15 7.54 18.47
C GLN A 253 0.90 7.02 17.24
N ILE A 254 1.43 7.94 16.43
CA ILE A 254 2.40 7.65 15.37
C ILE A 254 3.55 8.65 15.48
N GLN A 255 4.79 8.20 15.28
CA GLN A 255 5.94 9.08 15.12
C GLN A 255 6.53 8.87 13.74
N GLY A 256 7.06 9.94 13.14
CA GLY A 256 7.74 9.81 11.86
C GLY A 256 8.62 11.00 11.53
N LYS A 257 9.40 10.84 10.47
CA LYS A 257 10.29 11.87 9.96
C LYS A 257 9.71 12.55 8.72
N TYR A 258 9.89 13.85 8.66
CA TYR A 258 9.56 14.67 7.51
C TYR A 258 10.66 15.71 7.25
N LYS A 259 11.36 15.63 6.11
CA LYS A 259 12.47 16.53 5.75
C LYS A 259 13.49 16.70 6.88
N GLY A 260 13.84 15.59 7.54
CA GLY A 260 14.76 15.58 8.68
C GLY A 260 14.17 15.99 10.03
N LYS A 261 12.92 16.47 10.09
CA LYS A 261 12.20 16.77 11.34
C LYS A 261 11.59 15.50 11.92
N LEU A 262 11.73 15.28 13.22
CA LEU A 262 11.08 14.22 13.96
C LEU A 262 9.75 14.73 14.54
N LEU A 263 8.64 14.16 14.11
CA LEU A 263 7.29 14.58 14.49
C LEU A 263 6.56 13.45 15.22
N CYS A 264 5.72 13.81 16.19
CA CYS A 264 4.87 12.88 16.92
C CYS A 264 3.42 13.33 16.79
N PHE A 265 2.55 12.43 16.36
CA PHE A 265 1.12 12.64 16.23
C PHE A 265 0.41 11.78 17.28
N LYS A 266 -0.52 12.37 18.02
CA LYS A 266 -1.28 11.72 19.08
C LYS A 266 -2.77 11.97 18.92
N ASP A 267 -3.54 10.97 19.32
CA ASP A 267 -4.96 11.16 19.56
C ASP A 267 -5.15 11.91 20.89
N SER A 268 -6.05 12.90 20.91
CA SER A 268 -6.35 13.69 22.10
C SER A 268 -6.98 12.88 23.24
N TYR A 269 -7.59 11.72 22.93
CA TYR A 269 -8.17 10.81 23.91
C TYR A 269 -7.19 9.73 24.42
N ALA A 270 -5.90 9.83 24.07
CA ALA A 270 -4.84 8.85 24.39
C ALA A 270 -4.24 8.96 25.80
#